data_AF-A0A422PVX6-F1
#
_entry.id   AF-A0A422PVX6-F1
#
_cell.length_a   1.000
_cell.length_b   1.000
_cell.length_c   1.000
_cell.angle_alpha   90.00
_cell.angle_beta   90.00
_cell.angle_gamma   90.00
#
_symmetry.space_group_name_H-M   'P 1'
#
loop_
_entity.id
_entity.type
_entity.pdbx_description
1 polymer ?
#
loop_
_entity_poly.entity_id
_entity_poly.type
_entity_poly.pdbx_seq_one_letter_code
_entity_poly.pdbx_strand_id
1 'polypeptide(L)'
;MGLLSNASIFALMLMPVVLLAKGHHVEFGRLIALAALIASCMIAESTLLASLAGMSLPQHLVTVVVIPAVDTLLMNFVLTDAKARKVLRAHDAGDDAAAVVAALWTTVDLVLYRCFRWYRAIGGLGFDAENLVSAAEAFVGLNARLLAARCINGRGNNAGGGSATHNAWASVLLLRVAMTAAGVALGSTLAGSVLFTAALLLLQRLLRPPTHDTGRKGD
;
A
#
# COMPACT_ATOMS: atom_id res chain seq x y z
N MET A 1 31.12 -3.36 10.02
CA MET A 1 30.13 -2.27 9.88
C MET A 1 29.08 -2.55 8.80
N GLY A 2 29.43 -3.05 7.61
CA GLY A 2 28.45 -3.33 6.53
C GLY A 2 27.32 -4.30 6.92
N LEU A 3 27.62 -5.40 7.60
CA LEU A 3 26.61 -6.37 8.05
C LEU A 3 25.58 -5.75 9.02
N LEU A 4 26.05 -4.91 9.93
CA LEU A 4 25.22 -4.19 10.90
C LEU A 4 24.34 -3.15 10.21
N SER A 5 24.88 -2.46 9.20
CA SER A 5 24.15 -1.51 8.36
C SER A 5 23.08 -2.19 7.49
N ASN A 6 23.39 -3.34 6.90
CA ASN A 6 22.45 -4.09 6.06
C ASN A 6 21.36 -4.76 6.90
N ALA A 7 21.67 -5.16 8.14
CA ALA A 7 20.69 -5.62 9.12
C ALA A 7 19.77 -4.47 9.58
N SER A 8 20.27 -3.26 9.79
CA SER A 8 19.43 -2.11 10.15
C SER A 8 18.48 -1.70 9.01
N ILE A 9 18.94 -1.75 7.75
CA ILE A 9 18.09 -1.46 6.58
C ILE A 9 16.95 -2.49 6.48
N PHE A 10 17.25 -3.76 6.74
CA PHE A 10 16.23 -4.81 6.77
C PHE A 10 15.23 -4.62 7.91
N ALA A 11 15.71 -4.26 9.10
CA ALA A 11 14.84 -3.92 10.22
C ALA A 11 13.92 -2.75 9.87
N LEU A 12 14.41 -1.72 9.17
CA LEU A 12 13.58 -0.61 8.70
C LEU A 12 12.49 -1.03 7.69
N MET A 13 12.73 -2.07 6.89
CA MET A 13 11.71 -2.64 5.99
C MET A 13 10.64 -3.44 6.74
N LEU A 14 11.05 -4.31 7.67
CA LEU A 14 10.17 -5.29 8.32
C LEU A 14 9.46 -4.75 9.56
N MET A 15 10.13 -3.92 10.34
CA MET A 15 9.61 -3.39 11.60
C MET A 15 8.26 -2.67 11.43
N PRO A 16 8.04 -1.80 10.42
CA PRO A 16 6.75 -1.16 10.22
C PRO A 16 5.61 -2.17 10.00
N VAL A 17 5.86 -3.24 9.23
CA VAL A 17 4.88 -4.30 8.97
C VAL A 17 4.61 -5.10 10.25
N VAL A 18 5.66 -5.46 11.00
CA VAL A 18 5.53 -6.19 12.26
C VAL A 18 4.78 -5.37 13.32
N LEU A 19 5.08 -4.07 13.43
CA LEU A 19 4.40 -3.16 14.35
C LEU A 19 2.94 -2.99 13.96
N LEU A 20 2.64 -2.84 12.67
CA LEU A 20 1.26 -2.69 12.20
C LEU A 20 0.46 -3.98 12.38
N ALA A 21 1.08 -5.14 12.13
CA ALA A 21 0.48 -6.45 12.35
C ALA A 21 0.20 -6.73 13.83
N LYS A 22 1.16 -6.42 14.72
CA LYS A 22 0.96 -6.56 16.17
C LYS A 22 -0.06 -5.56 16.71
N GLY A 23 -0.03 -4.31 16.24
CA GLY A 23 -0.92 -3.25 16.70
C GLY A 23 -2.39 -3.47 16.35
N HIS A 24 -2.66 -4.17 15.24
CA HIS A 24 -4.04 -4.48 14.79
C HIS A 24 -4.35 -5.99 14.91
N HIS A 25 -3.61 -6.72 15.74
CA HIS A 25 -3.81 -8.17 15.99
C HIS A 25 -4.01 -9.02 14.73
N VAL A 26 -3.18 -8.79 13.71
CA VAL A 26 -3.33 -9.40 12.39
C VAL A 26 -2.89 -10.87 12.40
N GLU A 27 -3.84 -11.79 12.21
CA GLU A 27 -3.58 -13.22 12.09
C GLU A 27 -3.32 -13.65 10.63
N PHE A 28 -2.08 -13.50 10.16
CA PHE A 28 -1.66 -13.84 8.79
C PHE A 28 -2.02 -15.27 8.35
N GLY A 29 -1.97 -16.24 9.27
CA GLY A 29 -2.28 -17.65 8.97
C GLY A 29 -3.73 -17.87 8.49
N ARG A 30 -4.66 -16.98 8.83
CA ARG A 30 -6.05 -17.05 8.35
C ARG A 30 -6.24 -16.36 7.01
N LEU A 31 -5.30 -15.53 6.57
CA LEU A 31 -5.41 -14.68 5.38
C LEU A 31 -4.70 -15.26 4.15
N ILE A 32 -4.36 -16.56 4.17
CA ILE A 32 -3.61 -17.23 3.10
C ILE A 32 -4.27 -17.05 1.73
N ALA A 33 -5.60 -17.14 1.65
CA ALA A 33 -6.32 -16.94 0.39
C ALA A 33 -6.13 -15.52 -0.18
N LEU A 34 -6.20 -14.50 0.69
CA LEU A 34 -5.95 -13.11 0.29
C LEU A 34 -4.47 -12.92 -0.10
N ALA A 35 -3.55 -13.54 0.63
CA ALA A 35 -2.11 -13.49 0.33
C ALA A 35 -1.81 -14.10 -1.04
N ALA A 36 -2.41 -15.26 -1.35
CA ALA A 36 -2.28 -15.93 -2.64
C ALA A 36 -2.86 -15.09 -3.78
N LEU A 37 -4.02 -14.45 -3.56
CA LEU A 37 -4.63 -13.55 -4.54
C LEU A 37 -3.72 -12.35 -4.84
N ILE A 38 -3.22 -11.67 -3.81
CA ILE A 38 -2.29 -10.54 -3.97
C ILE A 38 -1.02 -11.00 -4.67
N ALA A 39 -0.43 -12.13 -4.25
CA ALA A 39 0.78 -12.67 -4.87
C ALA A 39 0.57 -12.98 -6.35
N SER A 40 -0.54 -13.63 -6.70
CA SER A 40 -0.87 -13.93 -8.10
C SER A 40 -1.03 -12.67 -8.95
N CYS A 41 -1.66 -11.62 -8.40
CA CYS A 41 -1.81 -10.33 -9.06
C CYS A 41 -0.44 -9.69 -9.33
N MET A 42 0.41 -9.60 -8.30
CA MET A 42 1.74 -9.01 -8.43
C MET A 42 2.62 -9.79 -9.43
N ILE A 43 2.54 -11.14 -9.41
CA ILE A 43 3.27 -11.98 -10.37
C ILE A 43 2.75 -11.73 -11.80
N ALA A 44 1.43 -11.66 -12.00
CA ALA A 44 0.84 -11.38 -13.31
C ALA A 44 1.24 -10.00 -13.84
N GLU A 45 1.21 -8.96 -13.00
CA GLU A 45 1.66 -7.60 -13.35
C GLU A 45 3.14 -7.56 -13.72
N SER A 46 4.00 -8.22 -12.94
CA SER A 46 5.43 -8.30 -13.24
C SER A 46 5.71 -9.04 -14.56
N THR A 47 4.94 -10.11 -14.84
CA THR A 47 5.04 -10.89 -16.08
C THR A 47 4.55 -10.06 -17.27
N LEU A 48 3.46 -9.30 -17.10
CA LEU A 48 2.95 -8.39 -18.11
C LEU A 48 3.98 -7.29 -18.44
N LEU A 49 4.56 -6.65 -17.43
CA LEU A 49 5.62 -5.66 -17.64
C LEU A 49 6.85 -6.27 -18.33
N ALA A 50 7.27 -7.46 -17.92
CA ALA A 50 8.38 -8.16 -18.56
C ALA A 50 8.09 -8.50 -20.02
N SER A 51 6.85 -8.89 -20.34
CA SER A 51 6.42 -9.19 -21.72
C SER A 51 6.41 -7.97 -22.64
N LEU A 52 6.32 -6.77 -22.07
CA LEU A 52 6.31 -5.49 -22.79
C LEU A 52 7.69 -4.81 -22.81
N ALA A 53 8.73 -5.48 -22.30
CA ALA A 53 10.08 -4.94 -22.27
C ALA A 53 10.55 -4.57 -23.68
N GLY A 54 10.98 -3.32 -23.86
CA GLY A 54 11.39 -2.77 -25.16
C GLY A 54 10.29 -2.05 -25.93
N MET A 55 9.04 -2.08 -25.44
CA MET A 55 7.91 -1.35 -26.02
C MET A 55 7.50 -0.19 -25.12
N SER A 56 8.12 0.99 -25.32
CA SER A 56 8.02 2.14 -24.41
C SER A 56 6.59 2.62 -24.13
N LEU A 57 5.76 2.76 -25.16
CA LEU A 57 4.39 3.30 -25.04
C LEU A 57 3.45 2.35 -24.27
N PRO A 58 3.29 1.05 -24.66
CA PRO A 58 2.45 0.13 -23.90
C PRO A 58 3.01 -0.20 -22.52
N GLN A 59 4.34 -0.25 -22.35
CA GLN A 59 4.95 -0.41 -21.03
C GLN A 59 4.61 0.78 -20.12
N HIS A 60 4.63 2.01 -20.66
CA HIS A 60 4.23 3.21 -19.92
C HIS A 60 2.75 3.16 -19.51
N LEU A 61 1.85 2.81 -20.44
CA LEU A 61 0.41 2.67 -20.14
C LEU A 61 0.15 1.62 -19.06
N VAL A 62 0.81 0.47 -19.13
CA VAL A 62 0.66 -0.59 -18.12
C VAL A 62 1.15 -0.12 -16.76
N THR A 63 2.30 0.54 -16.71
CA THR A 63 2.92 1.03 -15.46
C THR A 63 2.09 2.13 -14.81
N VAL A 64 1.59 3.08 -15.60
CA VAL A 64 0.94 4.29 -15.10
C VAL A 64 -0.56 4.11 -14.88
N VAL A 65 -1.22 3.26 -15.68
CA VAL A 65 -2.68 3.13 -15.67
C VAL A 65 -3.10 1.75 -15.21
N VAL A 66 -2.66 0.69 -15.90
CA VAL A 66 -3.21 -0.66 -15.68
C VAL A 66 -2.89 -1.18 -14.29
N ILE A 67 -1.62 -1.14 -13.86
CA ILE A 67 -1.21 -1.62 -12.53
C ILE A 67 -1.89 -0.83 -11.42
N PRO A 68 -1.85 0.52 -11.40
CA PRO A 68 -2.61 1.30 -10.43
C PRO A 68 -4.11 1.00 -10.41
N ALA A 69 -4.72 0.76 -11.56
CA ALA A 69 -6.13 0.40 -11.68
C ALA A 69 -6.42 -0.97 -11.07
N VAL A 70 -5.68 -2.00 -11.46
CA VAL A 70 -5.84 -3.35 -10.96
C VAL A 70 -5.68 -3.40 -9.44
N ASP A 71 -4.60 -2.83 -8.91
CA ASP A 71 -4.36 -2.79 -7.47
C ASP A 71 -5.48 -2.07 -6.70
N THR A 72 -5.93 -0.91 -7.20
CA THR A 72 -6.95 -0.10 -6.52
C THR A 72 -8.31 -0.77 -6.58
N LEU A 73 -8.66 -1.39 -7.71
CA LEU A 73 -9.90 -2.16 -7.88
C LEU A 73 -9.90 -3.41 -7.02
N LEU A 74 -8.78 -4.13 -6.95
CA LEU A 74 -8.65 -5.30 -6.07
C LEU A 74 -8.75 -4.89 -4.60
N MET A 75 -8.08 -3.82 -4.19
CA MET A 75 -8.22 -3.28 -2.83
C MET A 75 -9.66 -2.85 -2.54
N ASN A 76 -10.33 -2.19 -3.48
CA ASN A 76 -11.75 -1.84 -3.37
C ASN A 76 -12.64 -3.08 -3.26
N PHE A 77 -12.43 -4.10 -4.08
CA PHE A 77 -13.19 -5.35 -4.04
C PHE A 77 -13.08 -6.03 -2.68
N VAL A 78 -11.85 -6.21 -2.16
CA VAL A 78 -11.61 -6.82 -0.85
C VAL A 78 -12.25 -6.02 0.29
N LEU A 79 -12.20 -4.69 0.20
CA LEU A 79 -12.66 -3.78 1.24
C LEU A 79 -14.12 -3.35 1.10
N THR A 80 -14.85 -3.60 0.02
CA THR A 80 -16.24 -3.11 -0.11
C THR A 80 -17.24 -4.23 -0.36
N ASP A 81 -16.82 -5.32 -1.03
CA ASP A 81 -17.70 -6.45 -1.27
C ASP A 81 -17.78 -7.35 -0.02
N ALA A 82 -18.99 -7.48 0.54
CA ALA A 82 -19.24 -8.28 1.74
C ALA A 82 -18.94 -9.78 1.54
N LYS A 83 -19.19 -10.33 0.35
CA LYS A 83 -18.89 -11.73 0.02
C LYS A 83 -17.39 -11.92 -0.10
N ALA A 84 -16.70 -11.03 -0.82
CA ALA A 84 -15.25 -11.09 -0.95
C ALA A 84 -14.57 -10.97 0.41
N ARG A 85 -15.00 -10.02 1.25
CA ARG A 85 -14.46 -9.80 2.59
C ARG A 85 -14.62 -11.03 3.49
N LYS A 86 -15.74 -11.76 3.37
CA LYS A 86 -15.98 -13.01 4.09
C LYS A 86 -15.13 -14.17 3.57
N VAL A 87 -15.10 -14.37 2.25
CA VAL A 87 -14.32 -15.45 1.60
C VAL A 87 -12.82 -15.28 1.86
N LEU A 88 -12.33 -14.05 1.79
CA LEU A 88 -10.93 -13.70 1.99
C LEU A 88 -10.58 -13.47 3.47
N ARG A 89 -11.54 -13.71 4.39
CA ARG A 89 -11.40 -13.58 5.85
C ARG A 89 -10.93 -12.20 6.35
N ALA A 90 -10.99 -11.18 5.51
CA ALA A 90 -10.80 -9.79 5.90
C ALA A 90 -11.95 -9.27 6.79
N HIS A 91 -13.06 -10.02 6.88
CA HIS A 91 -14.19 -9.68 7.73
C HIS A 91 -13.89 -9.86 9.22
N ASP A 92 -13.04 -10.85 9.56
CA ASP A 92 -12.66 -11.16 10.95
C ASP A 92 -11.91 -9.99 11.61
N ALA A 93 -11.35 -9.08 10.80
CA ALA A 93 -10.62 -7.90 11.24
C ALA A 93 -11.51 -6.68 11.57
N GLY A 94 -12.82 -6.73 11.32
CA GLY A 94 -13.75 -5.64 11.65
C GLY A 94 -13.32 -4.28 11.06
N ASP A 95 -13.07 -3.31 11.94
CA ASP A 95 -12.65 -1.93 11.59
C ASP A 95 -11.19 -1.86 11.12
N ASP A 96 -10.38 -2.87 11.44
CA ASP A 96 -8.96 -2.96 11.08
C ASP A 96 -8.72 -3.60 9.72
N ALA A 97 -9.78 -3.93 8.97
CA ALA A 97 -9.68 -4.55 7.64
C ALA A 97 -8.75 -3.78 6.68
N ALA A 98 -8.75 -2.44 6.75
CA ALA A 98 -7.86 -1.60 5.95
C ALA A 98 -6.37 -1.80 6.33
N ALA A 99 -6.07 -1.91 7.62
CA ALA A 99 -4.73 -2.16 8.13
C ALA A 99 -4.26 -3.58 7.76
N VAL A 100 -5.15 -4.56 7.89
CA VAL A 100 -4.88 -5.96 7.50
C VAL A 100 -4.54 -6.08 6.02
N VAL A 101 -5.34 -5.49 5.14
CA VAL A 101 -5.10 -5.54 3.69
C VAL A 101 -3.78 -4.86 3.34
N ALA A 102 -3.51 -3.67 3.91
CA ALA A 102 -2.26 -2.95 3.66
C ALA A 102 -1.02 -3.70 4.18
N ALA A 103 -1.10 -4.27 5.39
CA ALA A 103 -0.04 -5.10 5.96
C ALA A 103 0.23 -6.32 5.08
N LEU A 104 -0.82 -7.03 4.67
CA LEU A 104 -0.66 -8.24 3.87
C LEU A 104 -0.07 -7.93 2.50
N TRP A 105 -0.53 -6.86 1.85
CA TRP A 105 -0.01 -6.42 0.55
C TRP A 105 1.48 -6.10 0.61
N THR A 106 1.91 -5.42 1.67
CA THR A 106 3.31 -5.05 1.87
C THR A 106 4.16 -6.24 2.26
N THR A 107 3.64 -7.18 3.06
CA THR A 107 4.31 -8.44 3.34
C THR A 107 4.56 -9.24 2.06
N VAL A 108 3.56 -9.35 1.18
CA VAL A 108 3.73 -10.07 -0.10
C VAL A 108 4.76 -9.36 -1.00
N ASP A 109 4.70 -8.03 -1.13
CA ASP A 109 5.70 -7.23 -1.86
C ASP A 109 7.12 -7.46 -1.33
N LEU A 110 7.29 -7.44 0.00
CA LEU A 110 8.56 -7.68 0.66
C LEU A 110 9.10 -9.07 0.36
N VAL A 111 8.27 -10.11 0.54
CA VAL A 111 8.67 -11.51 0.34
C VAL A 111 9.03 -11.78 -1.12
N LEU A 112 8.23 -11.31 -2.08
CA LEU A 112 8.44 -11.59 -3.49
C LEU A 112 9.64 -10.83 -4.08
N TYR A 113 9.74 -9.52 -3.80
CA TYR A 113 10.66 -8.65 -4.54
C TYR A 113 11.89 -8.19 -3.76
N ARG A 114 11.84 -8.18 -2.42
CA ARG A 114 12.86 -7.50 -1.60
C ARG A 114 13.67 -8.47 -0.74
N CYS A 115 13.06 -9.53 -0.21
CA CYS A 115 13.71 -10.53 0.63
C CYS A 115 14.84 -11.27 -0.10
N PHE A 116 14.62 -11.68 -1.36
CA PHE A 116 15.64 -12.37 -2.16
C PHE A 116 16.84 -11.47 -2.48
N ARG A 117 16.60 -10.19 -2.81
CA ARG A 117 17.67 -9.22 -3.09
C ARG A 117 18.50 -8.96 -1.83
N TRP A 118 17.84 -8.79 -0.69
CA TRP A 118 18.52 -8.62 0.59
C TRP A 118 19.35 -9.84 0.99
N TYR A 119 18.81 -11.06 0.84
CA TYR A 119 19.55 -12.29 1.13
C TYR A 119 20.85 -12.38 0.32
N ARG A 120 20.81 -11.94 -0.94
CA ARG A 120 22.01 -11.87 -1.79
C ARG A 120 22.99 -10.78 -1.35
N ALA A 121 22.50 -9.65 -0.87
CA ALA A 121 23.33 -8.50 -0.47
C ALA A 121 23.93 -8.61 0.94
N ILE A 122 23.35 -9.43 1.83
CA ILE A 122 23.80 -9.54 3.24
C ILE A 122 25.23 -10.10 3.37
N GLY A 123 25.66 -10.91 2.39
CA GLY A 123 27.01 -11.45 2.31
C GLY A 123 28.04 -10.47 1.73
N GLY A 124 27.60 -9.31 1.23
CA GLY A 124 28.46 -8.28 0.66
C GLY A 124 29.14 -7.41 1.71
N LEU A 125 30.41 -7.08 1.50
CA LEU A 125 31.15 -6.12 2.30
C LEU A 125 30.80 -4.69 1.84
N GLY A 126 29.84 -4.02 2.51
CA GLY A 126 29.58 -2.60 2.26
C GLY A 126 28.18 -2.13 2.63
N PHE A 127 28.01 -0.80 2.66
CA PHE A 127 26.70 -0.14 2.68
C PHE A 127 26.13 -0.13 1.27
N ASP A 128 24.89 -0.61 1.13
CA ASP A 128 24.18 -0.64 -0.14
C ASP A 128 23.09 0.43 -0.17
N ALA A 129 23.37 1.53 -0.88
CA ALA A 129 22.45 2.64 -1.05
C ALA A 129 21.15 2.22 -1.77
N GLU A 130 21.22 1.25 -2.68
CA GLU A 130 20.03 0.75 -3.38
C GLU A 130 19.08 0.03 -2.43
N ASN A 131 19.63 -0.68 -1.44
CA ASN A 131 18.82 -1.32 -0.40
C ASN A 131 18.19 -0.31 0.55
N LEU A 132 18.86 0.81 0.86
CA LEU A 132 18.26 1.90 1.62
C LEU A 132 17.11 2.57 0.85
N VAL A 133 17.31 2.86 -0.44
CA VAL A 133 16.24 3.41 -1.30
C VAL A 133 15.06 2.45 -1.36
N SER A 134 15.33 1.16 -1.56
CA SER A 134 14.29 0.14 -1.49
C SER A 134 13.58 0.17 -0.14
N ALA A 135 14.28 0.27 0.99
CA ALA A 135 13.65 0.30 2.30
C ALA A 135 12.71 1.51 2.45
N ALA A 136 13.14 2.68 1.99
CA ALA A 136 12.31 3.88 1.96
C ALA A 136 11.06 3.68 1.10
N GLU A 137 11.19 3.08 -0.08
CA GLU A 137 10.05 2.77 -0.95
C GLU A 137 9.06 1.80 -0.30
N ALA A 138 9.53 0.76 0.40
CA ALA A 138 8.68 -0.17 1.11
C ALA A 138 7.88 0.56 2.20
N PHE A 139 8.55 1.42 2.97
CA PHE A 139 7.93 2.20 4.03
C PHE A 139 6.90 3.20 3.49
N VAL A 140 7.26 3.99 2.49
CA VAL A 140 6.32 4.93 1.85
C VAL A 140 5.17 4.18 1.20
N GLY A 141 5.43 3.06 0.53
CA GLY A 141 4.43 2.21 -0.08
C GLY A 141 3.44 1.62 0.93
N LEU A 142 3.91 1.21 2.12
CA LEU A 142 3.03 0.79 3.21
C LEU A 142 2.11 1.91 3.67
N ASN A 143 2.65 3.10 3.91
CA ASN A 143 1.85 4.26 4.32
C ASN A 143 0.82 4.64 3.25
N ALA A 144 1.23 4.71 1.98
CA ALA A 144 0.35 4.99 0.86
C ALA A 144 -0.81 3.98 0.78
N ARG A 145 -0.50 2.67 0.86
CA ARG A 145 -1.51 1.60 0.84
C ARG A 145 -2.45 1.67 2.03
N LEU A 146 -1.94 1.95 3.24
CA LEU A 146 -2.76 2.10 4.43
C LEU A 146 -3.73 3.29 4.31
N LEU A 147 -3.25 4.43 3.84
CA LEU A 147 -4.07 5.62 3.62
C LEU A 147 -5.14 5.36 2.54
N ALA A 148 -4.75 4.74 1.42
CA ALA A 148 -5.66 4.34 0.35
C ALA A 148 -6.74 3.37 0.86
N ALA A 149 -6.34 2.32 1.59
CA ALA A 149 -7.24 1.35 2.19
C ALA A 149 -8.26 2.01 3.13
N ARG A 150 -7.81 2.96 3.96
CA ARG A 150 -8.67 3.70 4.89
C ARG A 150 -9.65 4.61 4.14
N CYS A 151 -9.20 5.31 3.10
CA CYS A 151 -10.06 6.12 2.24
C CYS A 151 -11.15 5.27 1.57
N ILE A 152 -10.79 4.09 1.07
CA ILE A 152 -11.71 3.17 0.37
C ILE A 152 -12.68 2.48 1.33
N ASN A 153 -12.21 2.01 2.49
CA ASN A 153 -13.04 1.29 3.46
C ASN A 153 -14.13 2.20 4.08
N GLY A 154 -13.96 3.52 4.07
CA GLY A 154 -14.97 4.51 4.46
C GLY A 154 -15.37 4.52 5.96
N ARG A 155 -15.02 3.47 6.72
CA ARG A 155 -15.45 3.24 8.11
C ARG A 155 -14.59 3.91 9.19
N GLY A 156 -13.52 4.59 8.82
CA GLY A 156 -12.74 5.43 9.74
C GLY A 156 -13.33 6.84 9.98
N ASN A 157 -14.50 7.13 9.41
CA ASN A 157 -15.19 8.41 9.54
C ASN A 157 -16.34 8.31 10.56
N ASN A 158 -16.05 8.72 11.80
CA ASN A 158 -17.07 9.04 12.82
C ASN A 158 -17.80 10.37 12.51
N ALA A 159 -17.94 10.74 11.24
CA ALA A 159 -18.65 11.95 10.81
C ALA A 159 -19.72 11.54 9.80
N GLY A 160 -20.99 11.70 10.20
CA GLY A 160 -22.15 11.36 9.39
C GLY A 160 -22.28 12.20 8.11
N GLY A 161 -23.09 11.67 7.18
CA GLY A 161 -23.43 12.27 5.88
C GLY A 161 -22.59 11.67 4.75
N GLY A 162 -23.09 10.72 3.95
CA GLY A 162 -24.20 10.92 3.04
C GLY A 162 -23.66 11.46 1.70
N SER A 163 -23.53 10.59 0.69
CA SER A 163 -23.13 10.87 -0.71
C SER A 163 -21.62 10.86 -1.09
N ALA A 164 -20.69 11.36 -0.27
CA ALA A 164 -19.27 11.48 -0.68
C ALA A 164 -18.46 10.16 -0.74
N THR A 165 -18.97 9.07 -0.16
CA THR A 165 -18.24 7.79 0.01
C THR A 165 -18.35 6.83 -1.17
N HIS A 166 -19.31 7.01 -2.10
CA HIS A 166 -19.54 5.99 -3.14
C HIS A 166 -18.40 5.90 -4.18
N ASN A 167 -17.62 6.98 -4.35
CA ASN A 167 -16.56 7.10 -5.36
C ASN A 167 -15.17 7.34 -4.77
N ALA A 168 -14.96 7.09 -3.47
CA ALA A 168 -13.65 7.31 -2.82
C ALA A 168 -12.53 6.52 -3.53
N TRP A 169 -12.81 5.27 -3.95
CA TRP A 169 -11.89 4.45 -4.73
C TRP A 169 -11.51 5.08 -6.07
N ALA A 170 -12.43 5.79 -6.74
CA ALA A 170 -12.16 6.45 -8.01
C ALA A 170 -11.22 7.65 -7.82
N SER A 171 -11.37 8.40 -6.73
CA SER A 171 -10.45 9.49 -6.37
C SER A 171 -9.05 8.96 -6.05
N VAL A 172 -8.95 7.87 -5.29
CA VAL A 172 -7.68 7.19 -4.98
C VAL A 172 -7.02 6.70 -6.27
N LEU A 173 -7.80 6.11 -7.18
CA LEU A 173 -7.30 5.63 -8.47
C LEU A 173 -6.73 6.78 -9.31
N LEU A 174 -7.51 7.84 -9.52
CA LEU A 174 -7.07 9.00 -10.31
C LEU A 174 -5.78 9.61 -9.74
N LEU A 175 -5.71 9.74 -8.42
CA LEU A 175 -4.54 10.26 -7.74
C LEU A 175 -3.33 9.33 -7.89
N ARG A 176 -3.56 8.02 -7.79
CA ARG A 176 -2.50 7.03 -7.98
C ARG A 176 -1.95 7.05 -9.39
N VAL A 177 -2.81 7.12 -10.41
CA VAL A 177 -2.41 7.23 -11.82
C VAL A 177 -1.60 8.51 -12.04
N ALA A 178 -2.12 9.67 -11.62
CA ALA A 178 -1.45 10.96 -11.80
C ALA A 178 -0.07 11.02 -11.13
N MET A 179 0.03 10.53 -9.89
CA MET A 179 1.30 10.56 -9.15
C MET A 179 2.28 9.49 -9.63
N THR A 180 1.80 8.36 -10.15
CA THR A 180 2.64 7.37 -10.82
C THR A 180 3.20 7.93 -12.13
N ALA A 181 2.38 8.65 -12.92
CA ALA A 181 2.83 9.34 -14.12
C ALA A 181 3.92 10.39 -13.80
N ALA A 182 3.71 11.18 -12.74
CA ALA A 182 4.69 12.15 -12.26
C ALA A 182 6.00 11.47 -11.81
N GLY A 183 5.91 10.36 -11.08
CA GLY A 183 7.08 9.57 -10.67
C GLY A 183 7.88 9.05 -11.87
N VAL A 184 7.19 8.54 -12.90
CA VAL A 184 7.84 8.09 -14.15
C VAL A 184 8.49 9.27 -14.89
N ALA A 185 7.83 10.43 -14.98
CA ALA A 185 8.40 11.63 -15.59
C ALA A 185 9.64 12.15 -14.84
N LEU A 186 9.67 11.99 -13.52
CA LEU A 186 10.82 12.34 -12.66
C LEU A 186 11.91 11.24 -12.63
N GLY A 187 11.68 10.09 -13.29
CA GLY A 187 12.60 8.94 -13.23
C GLY A 187 12.73 8.32 -11.84
N SER A 188 11.76 8.53 -10.93
CA SER A 188 11.80 8.05 -9.55
C SER A 188 10.44 7.52 -9.08
N THR A 189 10.38 6.21 -8.85
CA THR A 189 9.27 5.48 -8.22
C THR A 189 8.99 5.96 -6.79
N LEU A 190 10.05 6.27 -6.05
CA LEU A 190 9.95 6.84 -4.71
C LEU A 190 9.27 8.21 -4.74
N ALA A 191 9.66 9.10 -5.66
CA ALA A 191 9.05 10.43 -5.78
C ALA A 191 7.55 10.33 -6.05
N GLY A 192 7.13 9.47 -6.99
CA GLY A 192 5.70 9.22 -7.26
C GLY A 192 4.95 8.69 -6.03
N SER A 193 5.56 7.78 -5.26
CA SER A 193 4.97 7.22 -4.05
C SER A 193 4.83 8.25 -2.91
N VAL A 194 5.82 9.13 -2.76
CA VAL A 194 5.78 10.25 -1.79
C VAL A 194 4.68 11.24 -2.17
N LEU A 195 4.60 11.63 -3.44
CA LEU A 195 3.56 12.53 -3.94
C LEU A 195 2.16 11.93 -3.75
N PHE A 196 2.00 10.64 -4.03
CA PHE A 196 0.75 9.93 -3.80
C PHE A 196 0.36 9.92 -2.31
N THR A 197 1.31 9.63 -1.42
CA THR A 197 1.09 9.65 0.03
C THR A 197 0.67 11.04 0.51
N ALA A 198 1.39 12.08 0.08
CA ALA A 198 1.10 13.46 0.43
C ALA A 198 -0.29 13.88 -0.06
N ALA A 199 -0.65 13.51 -1.29
CA ALA A 199 -1.94 13.84 -1.86
C ALA A 199 -3.10 13.09 -1.17
N LEU A 200 -2.90 11.84 -0.74
CA LEU A 200 -3.87 11.13 0.09
C LEU A 200 -4.07 11.80 1.46
N LEU A 201 -3.00 12.29 2.09
CA LEU A 201 -3.10 13.05 3.34
C LEU A 201 -3.87 14.36 3.15
N LEU A 202 -3.63 15.07 2.05
CA LEU A 202 -4.39 16.27 1.71
C LEU A 202 -5.86 15.94 1.48
N LEU A 203 -6.16 14.87 0.74
CA LEU A 203 -7.52 14.41 0.50
C LEU A 203 -8.21 14.05 1.83
N GLN A 204 -7.54 13.33 2.73
CA GLN A 204 -8.09 13.03 4.06
C GLN A 204 -8.34 14.29 4.90
N ARG A 205 -7.45 15.29 4.85
CA ARG A 205 -7.65 16.58 5.55
C ARG A 205 -8.78 17.40 4.96
N LEU A 206 -8.97 17.37 3.65
CA LEU A 206 -10.08 18.07 2.99
C LEU A 206 -11.42 17.40 3.25
N LEU A 207 -11.46 16.06 3.37
CA LEU A 207 -12.66 15.31 3.71
C LEU A 207 -12.95 15.26 5.23
N ARG A 208 -11.98 15.54 6.10
CA ARG A 208 -12.19 15.74 7.55
C ARG A 208 -12.15 17.23 7.89
N PRO A 209 -13.29 17.92 8.06
CA PRO A 209 -13.25 19.19 8.80
C PRO A 209 -12.68 18.93 10.21
N PRO A 210 -11.92 19.87 10.80
CA PRO A 210 -11.45 19.74 12.16
C PRO A 210 -12.67 19.56 13.06
N THR A 211 -12.70 18.47 13.82
CA THR A 211 -13.58 18.34 14.96
C THR A 211 -13.24 19.47 15.92
N HIS A 212 -14.02 20.56 15.85
CA HIS A 212 -14.16 21.44 16.99
C HIS A 212 -14.78 20.58 18.09
N ASP A 213 -13.98 20.22 19.09
CA ASP A 213 -14.49 19.82 20.40
C ASP A 213 -15.34 20.99 20.93
N THR A 214 -16.62 21.04 20.55
CA THR A 214 -17.61 21.79 21.30
C THR A 214 -17.77 21.05 22.61
N GLY A 215 -17.14 21.64 23.63
CA GLY A 215 -17.03 21.10 24.96
C GLY A 215 -18.32 20.52 25.49
N ARG A 216 -18.17 19.35 26.10
CA ARG A 216 -19.00 18.85 27.19
C ARG A 216 -19.10 19.94 28.28
N LYS A 217 -20.06 20.86 28.14
CA LYS A 217 -20.81 21.39 29.29
C LYS A 217 -21.94 20.36 29.49
N GLY A 218 -21.98 19.58 30.56
CA GLY A 218 -21.92 20.08 31.92
C GLY A 218 -23.23 20.80 32.18
N ASP A 219 -24.30 20.02 32.31
CA ASP A 219 -25.50 20.26 33.13
C ASP A 219 -26.18 18.90 33.34
#